data_AF-A0A920M9J1-F1
#
_entry.id   AF-A0A920M9J1-F1
#
_cell.length_a   1.000
_cell.length_b   1.000
_cell.length_c   1.000
_cell.angle_alpha   90.00
_cell.angle_beta   90.00
_cell.angle_gamma   90.00
#
_symmetry.space_group_name_H-M   'P 1'
#
loop_
_entity.id
_entity.type
_entity.pdbx_description
1 polymer ?
#
loop_
_entity_poly.entity_id
_entity_poly.type
_entity_poly.pdbx_seq_one_letter_code
_entity_poly.pdbx_strand_id
1 'polypeptide(L)' 'MVEGEGGNIIIDTTDDVSQAKEVLSEFQKINQNPIKAIIYTHNHGDHVFGASEFYNAQEEKPLVIAHSTTARKSKRFLES' A
#
# COMPACT_ATOMS: atom_id res chain seq x y z
N MET A 1 -7.09 -3.86 5.08
CA MET A 1 -6.79 -2.83 6.10
C MET A 1 -6.85 -3.47 7.47
N VAL A 2 -5.93 -3.10 8.36
CA VAL A 2 -6.01 -3.38 9.81
C VAL A 2 -6.29 -2.07 10.52
N GLU A 3 -7.38 -2.02 11.28
CA GLU A 3 -7.80 -0.84 12.04
C GLU A 3 -7.04 -0.75 13.36
N GLY A 4 -6.59 0.46 13.69
CA GLY A 4 -5.94 0.77 14.96
C GLY A 4 -6.49 2.06 15.57
N GLU A 5 -6.14 2.29 16.83
CA GLU A 5 -6.47 3.53 17.52
C GLU A 5 -5.60 4.67 16.96
N GLY A 6 -6.23 5.65 16.31
CA GLY A 6 -5.55 6.81 15.72
C GLY A 6 -4.77 6.55 14.43
N GLY A 7 -4.81 5.34 13.88
CA GLY A 7 -4.12 5.02 12.63
C GLY A 7 -4.46 3.64 12.06
N ASN A 8 -4.44 3.54 10.73
CA ASN A 8 -4.69 2.31 9.99
C ASN A 8 -3.41 1.77 9.33
N ILE A 9 -3.37 0.46 9.10
CA ILE A 9 -2.30 -0.21 8.35
C ILE A 9 -2.89 -0.85 7.10
N ILE A 10 -2.26 -0.61 5.96
CA ILE A 10 -2.57 -1.27 4.69
C ILE A 10 -1.57 -2.40 4.48
N ILE A 11 -2.07 -3.58 4.12
CA ILE A 11 -1.26 -4.76 3.81
C ILE A 11 -1.55 -5.11 2.36
N ASP A 12 -0.53 -5.00 1.52
CA ASP A 12 -0.59 -5.03 0.05
C ASP A 12 -1.53 -3.99 -0.57
N THR A 13 -1.25 -3.62 -1.83
CA THR A 13 -1.84 -2.41 -2.44
C THR A 13 -2.43 -2.67 -3.82
N THR A 14 -2.92 -3.89 -4.07
CA THR A 14 -3.48 -4.35 -5.35
C THR A 14 -2.52 -4.27 -6.55
N ASP A 15 -2.98 -4.79 -7.68
CA ASP A 15 -2.26 -4.98 -8.94
C ASP A 15 -2.31 -3.77 -9.88
N ASP A 16 -3.28 -2.88 -9.71
CA ASP A 16 -3.37 -1.62 -10.45
C ASP A 16 -3.96 -0.45 -9.65
N VAL A 17 -3.75 0.76 -10.18
CA VAL A 17 -4.14 2.04 -9.59
C VAL A 17 -5.67 2.22 -9.51
N SER A 18 -6.42 1.75 -10.50
CA SER A 18 -7.88 1.89 -10.51
C SER A 18 -8.52 1.06 -9.40
N GLN A 19 -8.07 -0.19 -9.25
CA GLN A 19 -8.50 -1.05 -8.15
C GLN A 19 -8.09 -0.47 -6.79
N ALA A 20 -6.84 0.01 -6.66
CA ALA A 20 -6.38 0.60 -5.42
C ALA A 20 -7.23 1.81 -4.98
N LYS A 21 -7.66 2.63 -5.95
CA LYS A 21 -8.52 3.79 -5.69
C LYS A 21 -9.92 3.38 -5.21
N GLU A 22 -10.50 2.34 -5.82
CA GLU A 22 -11.79 1.79 -5.38
C GLU A 22 -11.70 1.23 -3.96
N VAL A 23 -10.67 0.41 -3.70
CA VAL A 23 -10.42 -0.17 -2.37
C VAL A 23 -10.18 0.91 -1.31
N LEU A 24 -9.40 1.94 -1.63
CA LEU A 24 -9.17 3.08 -0.74
C LEU A 24 -10.49 3.79 -0.40
N SER A 25 -11.37 3.98 -1.38
CA SER A 25 -12.68 4.61 -1.16
C SER A 25 -13.55 3.77 -0.21
N GLU A 26 -13.57 2.45 -0.36
CA GLU A 26 -14.30 1.57 0.57
C GLU A 26 -13.70 1.57 1.98
N PHE A 27 -12.37 1.57 2.09
CA PHE A 27 -11.69 1.64 3.40
C PHE A 27 -12.00 2.95 4.14
N GLN A 28 -12.04 4.09 3.44
CA GLN A 28 -12.39 5.39 4.03
C GLN A 28 -13.83 5.46 4.56
N LYS A 29 -14.75 4.64 4.03
CA LYS A 29 -16.11 4.51 4.57
C LYS A 29 -16.15 3.74 5.89
N ILE A 30 -15.23 2.79 6.07
CA ILE A 30 -15.11 1.97 7.28
C ILE A 30 -14.42 2.77 8.38
N ASN A 31 -13.26 3.36 8.08
CA ASN A 31 -12.44 4.06 9.07
C ASN A 31 -11.62 5.18 8.41
N GLN A 32 -11.78 6.41 8.93
CA GLN A 32 -11.13 7.62 8.38
C GLN A 32 -9.81 7.96 9.05
N ASN A 33 -9.29 7.11 9.94
CA ASN A 33 -7.98 7.31 10.53
C ASN A 33 -6.89 7.35 9.44
N PRO A 34 -5.83 8.14 9.65
CA PRO A 34 -4.72 8.21 8.71
C PRO A 34 -4.05 6.83 8.56
N ILE A 35 -3.59 6.54 7.35
CA ILE A 35 -2.74 5.39 7.06
C ILE A 35 -1.36 5.67 7.67
N LYS A 36 -0.94 4.86 8.64
CA LYS A 36 0.36 5.01 9.32
C LYS A 36 1.43 4.11 8.74
N ALA A 37 1.05 2.98 8.14
CA ALA A 37 1.98 2.09 7.47
C ALA A 37 1.36 1.39 6.26
N ILE A 38 2.21 1.09 5.27
CA ILE A 38 1.93 0.19 4.16
C ILE A 38 2.94 -0.96 4.27
N ILE A 39 2.44 -2.19 4.29
CA ILE A 39 3.26 -3.40 4.37
C ILE A 39 3.16 -4.14 3.04
N TYR A 40 4.31 -4.38 2.39
CA TYR A 40 4.37 -5.31 1.26
C TYR A 40 4.75 -6.69 1.75
N THR A 41 3.85 -7.66 1.57
CA THR A 41 4.10 -9.06 1.98
C THR A 41 5.21 -9.68 1.15
N HIS A 42 5.24 -9.38 -0.15
CA HIS A 42 6.28 -9.77 -1.09
C HIS A 42 6.28 -8.85 -2.33
N ASN A 43 7.09 -9.16 -3.34
CA ASN A 43 7.46 -8.23 -4.40
C ASN A 43 6.74 -8.45 -5.74
N HIS A 44 5.74 -9.34 -5.80
CA HIS A 44 4.99 -9.55 -7.04
C HIS A 44 4.11 -8.33 -7.34
N GLY A 45 3.91 -8.05 -8.63
CA GLY A 45 3.23 -6.85 -9.10
C GLY A 45 1.82 -6.68 -8.56
N ASP A 46 1.12 -7.80 -8.39
CA ASP A 46 -0.23 -7.89 -7.83
C ASP A 46 -0.36 -7.45 -6.38
N HIS A 47 0.76 -7.19 -5.70
CA HIS A 47 0.80 -6.74 -4.31
C HIS A 47 1.33 -5.30 -4.12
N VAL A 48 1.92 -4.68 -5.15
CA VAL A 48 2.68 -3.42 -5.01
C VAL A 48 2.33 -2.32 -6.00
N PHE A 49 1.61 -2.61 -7.08
CA PHE A 49 1.44 -1.66 -8.18
C PHE A 49 0.42 -0.55 -7.92
N GLY A 50 -0.58 -0.77 -7.07
CA GLY A 50 -1.49 0.29 -6.64
C GLY A 50 -1.00 1.14 -5.46
N ALA A 51 0.25 0.95 -5.01
CA ALA A 51 0.76 1.59 -3.79
C ALA A 51 0.73 3.12 -3.80
N SER A 52 0.84 3.73 -4.98
CA SER A 52 0.82 5.19 -5.14
C SER A 52 -0.48 5.80 -4.61
N GLU A 53 -1.62 5.11 -4.74
CA GLU A 53 -2.90 5.64 -4.29
C GLU A 53 -2.95 5.74 -2.77
N PHE A 54 -2.53 4.69 -2.06
CA PHE A 54 -2.48 4.69 -0.60
C PHE A 54 -1.40 5.64 -0.06
N TYR A 55 -0.21 5.67 -0.69
CA TYR A 55 0.89 6.52 -0.26
C TYR A 55 0.60 8.02 -0.45
N ASN A 56 -0.21 8.38 -1.45
CA ASN A 56 -0.56 9.76 -1.75
C ASN A 56 -1.93 10.19 -1.24
N ALA A 57 -2.68 9.32 -0.56
CA ALA A 57 -3.99 9.62 0.01
C ALA A 57 -3.99 10.72 1.10
N GLN A 58 -2.81 11.04 1.65
CA GLN A 58 -2.64 12.00 2.74
C GLN A 58 -1.30 12.76 2.63
N GLU A 59 -1.20 13.88 3.35
CA GLU A 59 -0.01 14.73 3.39
C GLU A 59 1.16 14.04 4.10
N GLU A 60 0.94 13.56 5.33
CA GLU A 60 1.94 12.80 6.09
C GLU A 60 2.12 11.42 5.45
N LYS A 61 3.30 11.14 4.91
CA LYS A 61 3.54 9.88 4.19
C LYS A 61 3.61 8.68 5.14
N PRO A 62 2.93 7.56 4.82
CA PRO A 62 2.97 6.37 5.67
C PRO A 62 4.36 5.71 5.61
N LEU A 63 4.73 5.01 6.70
CA LEU A 63 5.92 4.18 6.70
C LEU A 63 5.73 2.99 5.74
N VAL A 64 6.67 2.79 4.82
CA VAL A 64 6.66 1.62 3.94
C VAL A 64 7.55 0.54 4.54
N ILE A 65 6.96 -0.60 4.88
CA ILE A 65 7.63 -1.75 5.49
C ILE A 65 7.63 -2.90 4.49
N ALA A 66 8.81 -3.46 4.22
CA ALA A 66 8.95 -4.61 3.35
C ALA A 66 10.17 -5.43 3.75
N HIS A 67 10.24 -6.68 3.28
CA HIS A 67 11.45 -7.47 3.41
C HIS A 67 12.65 -6.78 2.72
N SER A 68 13.85 -6.91 3.28
CA SER A 68 15.07 -6.24 2.79
C SER A 68 15.39 -6.55 1.32
N THR A 69 14.93 -7.69 0.82
CA THR A 69 15.13 -8.10 -0.58
C THR A 69 14.06 -7.58 -1.55
N THR A 70 12.94 -7.04 -1.05
CA THR A 70 11.78 -6.66 -1.87
C THR A 70 12.19 -5.66 -2.96
N ALA A 71 12.87 -4.57 -2.59
CA ALA A 71 13.32 -3.56 -3.56
C ALA A 71 14.22 -4.16 -4.67
N ARG A 72 15.15 -5.05 -4.31
CA ARG A 72 16.03 -5.73 -5.28
C ARG A 72 15.22 -6.61 -6.24
N LYS A 73 14.24 -7.36 -5.72
CA LYS A 73 13.45 -8.27 -6.55
C LYS A 73 12.45 -7.52 -7.44
N SER A 74 11.89 -6.40 -6.98
CA SER A 74 11.01 -5.54 -7.79
C SER A 74 11.73 -4.93 -9.00
N LYS A 75 13.01 -4.51 -8.85
CA LYS A 75 13.79 -3.98 -9.99
C LYS A 75 13.93 -4.97 -11.14
N ARG A 76 14.00 -6.27 -10.84
CA ARG A 76 14.13 -7.32 -11.87
C ARG A 76 12.94 -7.40 -12.82
N PHE A 77 11.75 -6.93 -12.41
CA PHE A 77 10.57 -6.85 -13.28
C PHE A 77 10.57 -5.61 -14.18
N LEU A 78 11.29 -4.54 -13.79
CA LEU A 78 11.37 -3.31 -14.58
C LEU A 78 12.48 -3.37 -15.63
N GLU A 79 13.42 -4.30 -15.47
CA GLU A 79 14.57 -4.51 -16.35
C GLU A 79 14.38 -5.67 -17.34
N SER A 80 13.20 -6.33 -17.34
CA SER A 80 12.82 -7.41 -18.26
C SER A 80 11.86 -6.93 -19.33
#